data_AF-A0A365YQQ0-F1
#
_entry.id   AF-A0A365YQQ0-F1
#
_cell.length_a   1.000
_cell.length_b   1.000
_cell.length_c   1.000
_cell.angle_alpha   90.00
_cell.angle_beta   90.00
_cell.angle_gamma   90.00
#
_symmetry.space_group_name_H-M   'P 1'
#
loop_
_entity.id
_entity.type
_entity.pdbx_description
1 polymer ?
#
loop_
_entity_poly.entity_id
_entity_poly.type
_entity_poly.pdbx_seq_one_letter_code
_entity_poly.pdbx_strand_id
1 'polypeptide(L)'
;MSRFAGLKKTVAPSVVEPTAQTVVEKARPRNPREGKRAVVGYFSPAVSKGLHQLALDTDTTIQGLIGEAIDDLMRKHGRHPFGER
;
A
#
# COMPACT_ATOMS: atom_id res chain seq x y z
N MET A 1 -0.92 17.25 -31.97
CA MET A 1 -2.22 16.79 -31.41
C MET A 1 -2.14 16.91 -29.90
N SER A 2 -2.65 18.05 -29.40
CA SER A 2 -2.55 18.53 -28.02
C SER A 2 -3.66 17.94 -27.14
N ARG A 3 -3.39 17.62 -25.87
CA ARG A 3 -4.44 17.31 -24.86
C ARG A 3 -4.17 17.92 -23.47
N PHE A 4 -3.33 18.94 -23.35
CA PHE A 4 -3.12 19.64 -22.07
C PHE A 4 -3.00 21.16 -22.23
N ALA A 5 -3.62 21.71 -23.28
CA ALA A 5 -3.76 23.16 -23.42
C ALA A 5 -5.04 23.61 -22.72
N GLY A 6 -4.88 24.24 -21.55
CA GLY A 6 -5.86 25.16 -21.00
C GLY A 6 -6.81 24.58 -19.97
N LEU A 7 -6.40 24.60 -18.70
CA LEU A 7 -7.34 24.77 -17.59
C LEU A 7 -6.67 25.59 -16.47
N LYS A 8 -6.31 26.84 -16.78
CA LYS A 8 -6.04 27.83 -15.73
C LYS A 8 -7.39 28.33 -15.22
N LYS A 9 -7.89 27.71 -14.15
CA LYS A 9 -9.05 28.21 -13.41
C LYS A 9 -8.58 29.38 -12.54
N THR A 10 -8.86 30.59 -13.00
CA THR A 10 -8.85 31.79 -12.16
C THR A 10 -9.96 31.65 -11.11
N VAL A 11 -9.57 31.67 -9.84
CA VAL A 11 -10.50 31.82 -8.72
C VAL A 11 -10.35 33.26 -8.23
N ALA A 12 -11.37 34.08 -8.47
CA ALA A 12 -11.53 35.36 -7.78
C ALA A 12 -11.97 35.09 -6.33
N PRO A 13 -11.51 35.85 -5.33
CA PRO A 13 -11.89 35.61 -3.95
C PRO A 13 -13.29 36.20 -3.70
N SER A 14 -14.26 35.32 -3.46
CA SER A 14 -15.51 35.71 -2.80
C SER A 14 -15.31 35.55 -1.30
N VAL A 15 -15.36 36.68 -0.59
CA VAL A 15 -15.38 36.76 0.86
C VAL A 15 -16.69 36.16 1.36
N VAL A 16 -16.60 35.11 2.17
CA VAL A 16 -17.75 34.57 2.91
C VAL A 16 -17.31 34.33 4.35
N GLU A 17 -18.05 34.93 5.28
CA GLU A 17 -17.84 34.92 6.73
C GLU A 17 -17.87 33.51 7.34
N PRO A 18 -17.16 33.25 8.46
CA PRO A 18 -16.98 31.90 8.98
C PRO A 18 -18.15 31.51 9.88
N THR A 19 -19.05 30.67 9.38
CA THR A 19 -19.93 29.87 10.26
C THR A 19 -19.09 28.78 10.93
N ALA A 20 -19.00 28.81 12.26
CA ALA A 20 -18.28 27.82 13.05
C ALA A 20 -18.83 26.42 12.81
N GLN A 21 -18.10 25.62 12.03
CA GLN A 21 -18.35 24.19 11.86
C GLN A 21 -17.58 23.44 12.94
N THR A 22 -18.31 22.74 13.81
CA THR A 22 -17.75 21.76 14.74
C THR A 22 -17.05 20.66 13.93
N VAL A 23 -15.72 20.70 13.93
CA VAL A 23 -14.88 19.71 13.26
C VAL A 23 -14.98 18.41 14.06
N VAL A 24 -15.84 17.50 13.62
CA VAL A 24 -15.75 16.09 14.04
C VAL A 24 -14.41 15.61 13.51
N GLU A 25 -13.44 15.43 14.40
CA GLU A 25 -12.11 14.95 14.04
C GLU A 25 -12.24 13.53 13.48
N LYS A 26 -12.32 13.43 12.15
CA LYS A 26 -12.28 12.14 11.45
C LYS A 26 -10.98 11.46 11.84
N ALA A 27 -11.08 10.35 12.57
CA ALA A 27 -9.95 9.47 12.84
C ALA A 27 -9.25 9.17 11.51
N ARG A 28 -7.99 9.59 11.39
CA ARG A 28 -7.22 9.34 10.17
C ARG A 28 -7.03 7.84 10.04
N PRO A 29 -7.26 7.25 8.84
CA PRO A 29 -6.99 5.84 8.64
C PRO A 29 -5.51 5.56 8.95
N ARG A 30 -5.25 4.56 9.81
CA ARG A 30 -3.89 4.14 10.16
C ARG A 30 -3.13 3.78 8.89
N ASN A 31 -1.94 4.34 8.72
CA ASN A 31 -1.11 4.04 7.55
C ASN A 31 -0.61 2.58 7.66
N PRO A 32 -1.00 1.66 6.75
CA PRO A 32 -0.61 0.24 6.84
C PRO A 32 0.91 0.00 6.76
N ARG A 33 1.67 1.03 6.36
CA ARG A 33 3.13 0.99 6.19
C ARG A 33 3.89 1.65 7.33
N GLU A 34 3.20 2.14 8.36
CA GLU A 34 3.85 2.73 9.53
C GLU A 34 4.79 1.71 10.19
N GLY A 35 6.07 2.06 10.33
CA GLY A 35 7.11 1.17 10.86
C GLY A 35 7.59 0.07 9.90
N LYS A 36 7.03 -0.05 8.69
CA LYS A 36 7.41 -1.09 7.71
C LYS A 36 8.34 -0.53 6.64
N ARG A 37 9.29 -1.35 6.18
CA ARG A 37 10.15 -1.05 5.02
C ARG A 37 9.82 -1.98 3.87
N ALA A 38 9.86 -1.46 2.64
CA ALA A 38 9.61 -2.26 1.46
C ALA A 38 10.84 -3.14 1.14
N VAL A 39 10.61 -4.44 0.96
CA VAL A 39 11.58 -5.40 0.43
C VAL A 39 11.06 -5.83 -0.94
N VAL A 40 11.76 -5.45 -2.01
CA VAL A 40 11.28 -5.59 -3.39
C VAL A 40 12.33 -6.30 -4.25
N GLY A 41 11.87 -7.23 -5.10
CA GLY A 41 12.67 -7.87 -6.14
C GLY A 41 11.96 -7.82 -7.49
N TYR A 42 12.72 -7.90 -8.57
CA TYR A 42 12.18 -7.99 -9.94
C TYR A 42 12.00 -9.45 -10.33
N PHE A 43 10.78 -9.81 -10.76
CA PHE A 43 10.42 -11.15 -11.18
C PHE A 43 9.68 -11.13 -12.52
N SER A 44 9.57 -12.29 -13.16
CA SER A 44 8.81 -12.40 -14.40
C SER A 44 7.30 -12.20 -14.16
N PRO A 45 6.53 -11.80 -15.19
CA PRO A 45 5.08 -11.71 -15.08
C PRO A 45 4.41 -13.03 -14.70
N ALA A 46 5.01 -14.17 -15.09
CA ALA A 46 4.50 -15.50 -14.75
C ALA A 46 4.59 -15.77 -13.24
N VAL A 47 5.70 -15.38 -12.59
CA VAL A 47 5.86 -15.51 -11.14
C VAL A 47 4.83 -14.66 -10.40
N SER A 48 4.63 -13.41 -10.83
CA SER A 48 3.61 -12.53 -10.24
C SER A 48 2.22 -13.14 -10.32
N LYS A 49 1.82 -13.64 -11.51
CA LYS A 49 0.52 -14.33 -11.68
C LYS A 49 0.38 -15.55 -10.77
N GLY A 50 1.42 -16.37 -10.68
CA GLY A 50 1.42 -17.56 -9.82
C GLY A 50 1.23 -17.20 -8.33
N LEU A 51 1.94 -16.19 -7.84
CA LEU A 51 1.79 -15.71 -6.45
C LEU A 51 0.39 -15.13 -6.18
N HIS A 52 -0.18 -14.39 -7.14
CA HIS A 52 -1.56 -13.90 -7.02
C HIS A 52 -2.57 -15.05 -6.97
N GLN A 53 -2.43 -16.05 -7.83
CA GLN A 53 -3.33 -17.21 -7.84
C GLN A 53 -3.23 -17.98 -6.52
N LEU A 54 -2.01 -18.27 -6.07
CA LEU A 54 -1.79 -18.97 -4.80
C LEU A 54 -2.39 -18.22 -3.62
N ALA A 55 -2.26 -16.88 -3.58
CA ALA A 55 -2.84 -16.08 -2.51
C ALA A 55 -4.38 -16.18 -2.45
N LEU A 56 -5.03 -16.25 -3.62
CA LEU A 56 -6.48 -16.47 -3.73
C LEU A 56 -6.86 -17.89 -3.29
N ASP A 57 -6.11 -18.90 -3.72
CA ASP A 57 -6.39 -20.30 -3.42
C ASP A 57 -6.24 -20.62 -1.92
N THR A 58 -5.39 -19.89 -1.20
CA THR A 58 -5.11 -20.09 0.23
C THR A 58 -5.67 -18.99 1.14
N ASP A 59 -6.61 -18.16 0.65
CA ASP A 59 -7.25 -17.07 1.41
C ASP A 59 -6.26 -16.17 2.18
N THR A 60 -5.15 -15.79 1.53
CA THR A 60 -4.08 -14.98 2.13
C THR A 60 -3.71 -13.80 1.23
N THR A 61 -2.67 -13.06 1.62
CA THR A 61 -2.11 -11.96 0.82
C THR A 61 -0.75 -12.33 0.27
N ILE A 62 -0.33 -11.66 -0.81
CA ILE A 62 1.06 -11.77 -1.31
C ILE A 62 2.07 -11.42 -0.21
N GLN A 63 1.76 -10.42 0.63
CA GLN A 63 2.63 -10.07 1.75
C GLN A 63 2.76 -11.24 2.74
N GLY A 64 1.67 -11.95 3.03
CA GLY A 64 1.68 -13.14 3.88
C GLY A 64 2.51 -14.28 3.29
N LEU A 65 2.33 -14.57 1.99
CA LEU A 65 3.14 -15.59 1.28
C LEU A 65 4.63 -15.25 1.29
N ILE A 66 4.98 -13.98 1.03
CA ILE A 66 6.37 -13.53 1.05
C ILE A 66 6.92 -13.60 2.48
N GLY A 67 6.14 -13.21 3.49
CA GLY A 67 6.52 -13.32 4.91
C GLY A 67 6.82 -14.76 5.32
N GLU A 68 5.96 -15.70 4.93
CA GLU A 68 6.18 -17.14 5.14
C GLU A 68 7.45 -17.64 4.44
N ALA A 69 7.65 -17.29 3.17
CA ALA A 69 8.85 -17.68 2.43
C ALA A 69 10.14 -17.11 3.04
N ILE A 70 10.10 -15.89 3.58
CA ILE A 70 11.23 -15.27 4.29
C ILE A 70 11.51 -16.05 5.58
N ASP A 71 10.49 -16.39 6.35
CA ASP A 71 10.63 -17.17 7.58
C ASP A 71 11.24 -18.55 7.31
N ASP A 72 10.79 -19.24 6.26
CA ASP A 72 11.34 -20.54 5.86
C ASP A 72 12.80 -20.44 5.43
N LEU A 73 13.16 -19.38 4.70
CA LEU A 73 14.54 -19.11 4.34
C LEU A 73 15.40 -18.87 5.60
N MET A 74 14.91 -18.10 6.58
CA MET A 74 15.63 -17.87 7.83
C MET A 74 15.84 -19.16 8.61
N ARG A 75 14.80 -19.99 8.75
CA ARG A 75 14.90 -21.30 9.42
C ARG A 75 15.92 -22.21 8.74
N LYS A 76 15.91 -22.26 7.40
CA LYS A 76 16.88 -23.03 6.61
C LYS A 76 18.34 -22.62 6.87
N HIS A 77 18.57 -21.34 7.23
CA HIS A 77 19.89 -20.81 7.58
C HIS A 77 20.16 -20.77 9.09
N GLY A 78 19.33 -21.42 9.93
CA GLY A 78 19.49 -21.43 11.38
C GLY A 78 19.33 -20.05 12.01
N ARG A 79 18.49 -19.19 11.41
CA ARG A 79 18.16 -17.84 11.89
C ARG A 79 16.73 -17.81 12.46
N HIS A 80 16.48 -16.80 13.31
CA HIS A 80 15.16 -16.57 13.90
C HIS A 80 14.18 -16.05 12.85
N PRO A 81 12.93 -16.59 12.77
CA PRO A 81 11.89 -16.10 11.86
C PRO A 81 11.32 -14.74 12.31
N PHE A 82 10.72 -13.97 11.42
CA PHE A 82 10.13 -12.67 11.72
C PHE A 82 8.62 -12.74 12.04
N GLY A 83 7.91 -13.76 11.52
CA GLY A 83 6.50 -13.97 11.81
C GLY A 83 5.57 -12.94 11.17
N GLU A 84 5.98 -12.31 10.06
CA GLU A 84 5.14 -11.39 9.31
C GLU A 84 4.13 -12.16 8.46
N ARG A 85 2.83 -11.80 8.56
CA ARG A 85 1.73 -12.36 7.76
C ARG A 85 0.79 -11.26 7.28
#